data_AF-A0A2E1E2L9-F1
#
_entry.id   AF-A0A2E1E2L9-F1
#
_cell.length_a   1.000
_cell.length_b   1.000
_cell.length_c   1.000
_cell.angle_alpha   90.00
_cell.angle_beta   90.00
_cell.angle_gamma   90.00
#
_symmetry.space_group_name_H-M   'P 1'
#
loop_
_entity.id
_entity.type
_entity.pdbx_description
1 polymer ?
#
loop_
_entity_poly.entity_id
_entity_poly.type
_entity_poly.pdbx_seq_one_letter_code
_entity_poly.pdbx_strand_id
1 'polypeptide(L)'
;MKELFTLTEERLLKDLMNIMIPPIDDLLGAGDLGLLDEIKDLFLKRPHYIKSIKKVIEALSLHPETRLSGGFFGMEDEKKINVIKEIENELSEDFKKLTQALFSVYYLDERIKSRIGWDIKSPQPKGFDLPPWNPKILDNVKKLKPFWKAV
;
A
#
# COMPACT_ATOMS: atom_id res chain seq x y z
N MET A 1 15.77 -5.99 -20.66
CA MET A 1 14.56 -5.80 -19.84
C MET A 1 14.25 -4.31 -19.90
N LYS A 2 13.05 -3.89 -20.33
CA LYS A 2 12.73 -2.46 -20.42
C LYS A 2 12.47 -1.95 -19.00
N GLU A 3 13.17 -0.90 -18.56
CA GLU A 3 12.93 -0.30 -17.24
C GLU A 3 11.47 0.17 -17.14
N LEU A 4 10.82 -0.14 -16.00
CA LEU A 4 9.40 0.15 -15.79
C LEU A 4 9.14 1.67 -15.66
N PHE A 5 10.07 2.33 -14.98
CA PHE A 5 10.10 3.76 -14.72
C PHE A 5 11.47 4.31 -15.09
N THR A 6 11.52 5.56 -15.52
CA THR A 6 12.76 6.33 -15.67
C THR A 6 13.27 6.77 -14.30
N LEU A 7 14.55 7.13 -14.20
CA LEU A 7 15.14 7.64 -12.95
C LEU A 7 14.37 8.84 -12.36
N THR A 8 13.83 9.71 -13.23
CA THR A 8 13.02 10.85 -12.81
C THR A 8 11.67 10.42 -12.26
N GLU A 9 10.99 9.47 -12.92
CA GLU A 9 9.72 8.90 -12.43
C GLU A 9 9.91 8.19 -11.09
N GLU A 10 11.02 7.46 -10.91
CA GLU A 10 11.35 6.80 -9.64
C GLU A 10 11.61 7.80 -8.51
N ARG A 11 12.33 8.88 -8.80
CA ARG A 11 12.56 9.96 -7.83
C ARG A 11 11.25 10.64 -7.45
N LEU A 12 10.38 10.90 -8.41
CA LEU A 12 9.07 11.52 -8.18
C LEU A 12 8.18 10.61 -7.36
N LEU A 13 8.19 9.30 -7.63
CA LEU A 13 7.45 8.32 -6.85
C LEU A 13 7.96 8.24 -5.41
N LYS A 14 9.28 8.27 -5.17
CA LYS A 14 9.86 8.33 -3.81
C LYS A 14 9.41 9.57 -3.04
N ASP A 15 9.49 10.74 -3.68
CA ASP A 15 9.07 12.00 -3.06
C ASP A 15 7.57 11.99 -2.72
N LEU A 16 6.74 11.50 -3.64
CA LEU A 16 5.31 11.29 -3.42
C LEU A 16 5.05 10.34 -2.24
N MET A 17 5.77 9.22 -2.15
CA MET A 17 5.64 8.27 -1.05
C MET A 17 6.01 8.91 0.30
N ASN A 18 7.06 9.73 0.35
CA ASN A 18 7.45 10.47 1.55
C ASN A 18 6.41 11.53 1.96
N ILE A 19 5.69 12.13 1.02
CA ILE A 19 4.61 13.07 1.36
C ILE A 19 3.38 12.31 1.88
N MET A 20 3.04 11.18 1.25
CA MET A 20 1.89 10.37 1.66
C MET A 20 2.10 9.68 3.01
N ILE A 21 3.32 9.22 3.27
CA ILE A 21 3.72 8.60 4.54
C ILE A 21 5.05 9.25 4.96
N PRO A 22 4.98 10.36 5.70
CA PRO A 22 6.14 11.12 6.13
C PRO A 22 6.96 10.38 7.18
N PRO A 23 8.23 10.77 7.38
CA PRO A 23 9.02 10.29 8.51
C PRO A 23 8.35 10.64 9.83
N ILE A 24 8.42 9.72 10.80
CA ILE A 24 7.86 9.89 12.15
C ILE A 24 8.89 9.38 13.15
N ASP A 25 9.30 10.24 14.08
CA ASP A 25 10.31 9.95 15.10
C ASP A 25 11.62 9.42 14.49
N ASP A 26 11.93 8.15 14.74
CA ASP A 26 13.09 7.41 14.29
C ASP A 26 12.90 6.70 12.94
N LEU A 27 11.68 6.74 12.40
CA LEU A 27 11.30 6.04 11.19
C LEU A 27 11.37 6.95 9.97
N LEU A 28 12.09 6.49 8.94
CA LEU A 28 12.17 7.16 7.65
C LEU A 28 10.80 7.21 6.94
N GLY A 29 10.60 8.19 6.07
CA GLY A 29 9.43 8.24 5.19
C GLY A 29 9.39 7.03 4.25
N ALA A 30 8.21 6.71 3.72
CA ALA A 30 8.04 5.49 2.94
C ALA A 30 8.93 5.40 1.69
N GLY A 31 9.22 6.54 1.04
CA GLY A 31 10.14 6.63 -0.09
C GLY A 31 11.60 6.34 0.28
N ASP A 32 11.99 6.67 1.51
CA ASP A 32 13.35 6.51 2.03
C ASP A 32 13.58 5.17 2.74
N LEU A 33 12.51 4.42 3.06
CA LEU A 33 12.59 3.07 3.63
C LEU A 33 13.09 2.00 2.64
N GLY A 34 13.30 2.37 1.37
CA GLY A 34 13.75 1.45 0.33
C GLY A 34 12.63 0.60 -0.29
N LEU A 35 11.36 0.94 -0.05
CA LEU A 35 10.17 0.17 -0.46
C LEU A 35 9.84 0.23 -1.96
N LEU A 36 10.65 0.96 -2.74
CA LEU A 36 10.35 1.24 -4.14
C LEU A 36 10.38 -0.04 -4.99
N ASP A 37 11.28 -0.97 -4.71
CA ASP A 37 11.44 -2.18 -5.52
C ASP A 37 10.30 -3.18 -5.26
N GLU A 38 9.83 -3.30 -4.03
CA GLU A 38 8.63 -4.08 -3.68
C GLU A 38 7.37 -3.51 -4.34
N ILE A 39 7.27 -2.18 -4.42
CA ILE A 39 6.18 -1.49 -5.13
C ILE A 39 6.24 -1.78 -6.62
N LYS A 40 7.42 -1.69 -7.25
CA LYS A 40 7.62 -2.06 -8.68
C LYS A 40 7.21 -3.51 -8.93
N ASP A 41 7.61 -4.43 -8.06
CA ASP A 41 7.25 -5.84 -8.15
C ASP A 41 5.73 -6.07 -8.06
N LEU A 42 5.05 -5.34 -7.17
CA LEU A 42 3.60 -5.38 -7.06
C LEU A 42 2.92 -4.87 -8.34
N PHE A 43 3.47 -3.83 -8.96
CA PHE A 43 2.98 -3.30 -10.22
C PHE A 43 3.22 -4.24 -11.40
N LEU A 44 4.38 -4.89 -11.48
CA LEU A 44 4.68 -5.88 -12.53
C LEU A 44 3.68 -7.05 -12.52
N LYS A 45 3.24 -7.47 -11.33
CA LYS A 45 2.22 -8.52 -11.17
C LYS A 45 0.82 -8.06 -11.58
N ARG A 46 0.59 -6.75 -11.76
CA ARG A 46 -0.74 -6.15 -12.00
C ARG A 46 -0.66 -5.06 -13.09
N PRO A 47 -0.81 -5.41 -14.38
CA PRO A 47 -0.64 -4.45 -15.49
C PRO A 47 -1.51 -3.17 -15.39
N HIS A 48 -2.70 -3.27 -14.80
CA HIS A 48 -3.59 -2.13 -14.58
C HIS A 48 -3.07 -1.13 -13.53
N TYR A 49 -2.22 -1.56 -12.59
CA TYR A 49 -1.56 -0.67 -11.64
C TYR A 49 -0.55 0.20 -12.38
N ILE A 50 0.33 -0.39 -13.20
CA ILE A 50 1.36 0.35 -13.97
C ILE A 50 0.74 1.51 -14.75
N LYS A 51 -0.35 1.24 -15.49
CA LYS A 51 -1.04 2.27 -16.27
C LYS A 51 -1.59 3.40 -15.38
N SER A 52 -2.16 3.06 -14.24
CA SER A 52 -2.75 4.02 -13.30
C SER A 52 -1.67 4.92 -12.68
N ILE A 53 -0.55 4.34 -12.26
CA ILE A 53 0.56 5.08 -11.66
C ILE A 53 1.28 5.96 -12.67
N LYS A 54 1.49 5.51 -13.91
CA LYS A 54 2.04 6.38 -14.96
C LYS A 54 1.16 7.60 -15.20
N LYS A 55 -0.17 7.46 -15.20
CA LYS A 55 -1.07 8.62 -15.29
C LYS A 55 -0.92 9.59 -14.11
N VAL A 56 -0.81 9.07 -12.88
CA VAL A 56 -0.61 9.92 -11.70
C VAL A 56 0.72 10.68 -11.78
N ILE A 57 1.81 10.00 -12.17
CA ILE A 57 3.12 10.63 -12.35
C ILE A 57 3.10 11.68 -13.49
N GLU A 58 2.42 11.37 -14.59
CA GLU A 58 2.22 12.30 -15.71
C GLU A 58 1.41 13.53 -15.27
N ALA A 59 0.30 13.34 -14.55
CA ALA A 59 -0.51 14.43 -14.01
C ALA A 59 0.30 15.31 -13.05
N LEU A 60 1.09 14.72 -12.15
CA LEU A 60 1.98 15.46 -11.24
C LEU A 60 2.99 16.32 -12.02
N SER A 61 3.56 15.75 -13.07
CA SER A 61 4.57 16.41 -13.91
C SER A 61 3.98 17.55 -14.76
N LEU A 62 2.73 17.41 -15.21
CA LEU A 62 2.05 18.37 -16.07
C LEU A 62 1.25 19.43 -15.32
N HIS A 63 1.06 19.27 -14.00
CA HIS A 63 0.29 20.18 -13.17
C HIS A 63 0.79 21.63 -13.30
N PRO A 64 -0.09 22.65 -13.41
CA PRO A 64 0.32 24.05 -13.57
C PRO A 64 1.31 24.53 -12.50
N GLU A 65 1.00 24.30 -11.23
CA GLU A 65 1.87 24.69 -10.09
C GLU A 65 3.24 24.00 -10.14
N THR A 66 3.29 22.74 -10.56
CA THR A 66 4.53 21.99 -10.76
C THR A 66 5.41 22.66 -11.81
N ARG A 67 4.81 23.06 -12.94
CA ARG A 67 5.55 23.71 -14.04
C ARG A 67 6.03 25.11 -13.66
N LEU A 68 5.21 25.89 -12.93
CA LEU A 68 5.58 27.21 -12.44
C LEU A 68 6.74 27.18 -11.44
N SER A 69 6.83 26.09 -10.66
CA SER A 69 7.87 25.90 -9.65
C SER A 69 9.17 25.28 -10.21
N GLY A 70 9.28 25.09 -11.52
CA GLY A 70 10.44 24.45 -12.16
C GLY A 70 10.50 22.93 -11.97
N GLY A 71 9.41 22.30 -11.55
CA GLY A 71 9.28 20.87 -11.31
C GLY A 71 8.83 20.54 -9.89
N PHE A 72 8.40 19.28 -9.69
CA PHE A 72 7.78 18.85 -8.43
C PHE A 72 8.77 18.90 -7.26
N PHE A 73 10.04 18.56 -7.52
CA PHE A 73 11.08 18.50 -6.50
C PHE A 73 11.44 19.85 -5.87
N GLY A 74 11.21 20.96 -6.59
CA GLY A 74 11.54 22.31 -6.12
C GLY A 74 10.40 22.98 -5.36
N MET A 75 9.24 22.33 -5.27
CA MET A 75 8.08 22.87 -4.58
C MET A 75 8.23 22.77 -3.06
N GLU A 76 7.62 23.72 -2.36
CA GLU A 76 7.40 23.63 -0.92
C GLU A 76 6.38 22.53 -0.58
N ASP A 77 6.55 21.87 0.56
CA ASP A 77 5.74 20.71 0.94
C ASP A 77 4.24 21.01 1.00
N GLU A 78 3.84 22.18 1.49
CA GLU A 78 2.42 22.58 1.49
C GLU A 78 1.83 22.63 0.08
N LYS A 79 2.60 23.15 -0.90
CA LYS A 79 2.18 23.18 -2.30
C LYS A 79 2.13 21.79 -2.90
N LYS A 80 3.12 20.93 -2.59
CA LYS A 80 3.10 19.54 -3.05
C LYS A 80 1.86 18.82 -2.55
N ILE A 81 1.50 18.98 -1.26
CA ILE A 81 0.30 18.39 -0.66
C ILE A 81 -0.96 18.87 -1.40
N ASN A 82 -1.07 20.17 -1.71
CA ASN A 82 -2.23 20.70 -2.43
C ASN A 82 -2.34 20.11 -3.84
N VAL A 83 -1.25 20.07 -4.60
CA VAL A 83 -1.22 19.45 -5.94
C VAL A 83 -1.57 17.96 -5.87
N ILE A 84 -1.06 17.23 -4.89
CA ILE A 84 -1.40 15.82 -4.69
C ILE A 84 -2.89 15.65 -4.42
N LYS A 85 -3.49 16.49 -3.57
CA LYS A 85 -4.94 16.44 -3.28
C LYS A 85 -5.79 16.76 -4.51
N GLU A 86 -5.39 17.73 -5.32
CA GLU A 86 -6.07 18.05 -6.58
C GLU A 86 -6.05 16.85 -7.52
N ILE A 87 -4.88 16.23 -7.71
CA ILE A 87 -4.72 15.04 -8.55
C ILE A 87 -5.46 13.82 -7.98
N GLU A 88 -5.48 13.64 -6.66
CA GLU A 88 -6.25 12.60 -5.99
C GLU A 88 -7.75 12.77 -6.27
N ASN A 89 -8.26 13.99 -6.29
CA ASN A 89 -9.66 14.26 -6.63
C ASN A 89 -9.96 14.02 -8.11
N GLU A 90 -9.10 14.50 -9.02
CA GLU A 90 -9.27 14.36 -10.47
C GLU A 90 -9.12 12.91 -10.95
N LEU A 91 -8.14 12.19 -10.40
CA LEU A 91 -7.77 10.83 -10.78
C LEU A 91 -8.04 9.81 -9.67
N SER A 92 -9.14 9.97 -8.94
CA SER A 92 -9.47 9.18 -7.74
C SER A 92 -9.25 7.67 -7.87
N GLU A 93 -9.77 7.03 -8.93
CA GLU A 93 -9.61 5.59 -9.14
C GLU A 93 -8.17 5.17 -9.49
N ASP A 94 -7.40 6.04 -10.12
CA ASP A 94 -6.00 5.75 -10.47
C ASP A 94 -5.09 6.00 -9.25
N PHE A 95 -5.34 7.08 -8.50
CA PHE A 95 -4.64 7.43 -7.27
C PHE A 95 -4.89 6.40 -6.17
N LYS A 96 -6.12 5.91 -6.02
CA LYS A 96 -6.47 4.85 -5.07
C LYS A 96 -5.63 3.58 -5.24
N LYS A 97 -5.25 3.22 -6.46
CA LYS A 97 -4.38 2.05 -6.71
C LYS A 97 -2.95 2.29 -6.20
N LEU A 98 -2.44 3.51 -6.36
CA LEU A 98 -1.15 3.91 -5.78
C LEU A 98 -1.21 3.83 -4.25
N THR A 99 -2.24 4.42 -3.64
CA THR A 99 -2.45 4.38 -2.18
C THR A 99 -2.52 2.94 -1.67
N GLN A 100 -3.30 2.07 -2.32
CA GLN A 100 -3.41 0.66 -1.97
C GLN A 100 -2.06 -0.05 -2.02
N ALA A 101 -1.27 0.16 -3.07
CA ALA A 101 0.04 -0.46 -3.21
C ALA A 101 1.02 0.05 -2.15
N LEU A 102 1.09 1.36 -1.95
CA LEU A 102 1.95 1.97 -0.96
C LEU A 102 1.64 1.45 0.45
N PHE A 103 0.37 1.47 0.85
CA PHE A 103 -0.05 1.00 2.16
C PHE A 103 0.18 -0.50 2.32
N SER A 104 -0.06 -1.30 1.27
CA SER A 104 0.21 -2.74 1.31
C SER A 104 1.68 -3.01 1.56
N VAL A 105 2.58 -2.34 0.82
CA VAL A 105 4.03 -2.56 0.99
C VAL A 105 4.51 -2.02 2.33
N TYR A 106 4.09 -0.81 2.72
CA TYR A 106 4.52 -0.16 3.95
C TYR A 106 4.11 -0.94 5.20
N TYR A 107 2.82 -1.28 5.36
CA TYR A 107 2.36 -1.99 6.56
C TYR A 107 2.72 -3.48 6.56
N LEU A 108 3.18 -4.03 5.43
CA LEU A 108 3.74 -5.38 5.38
C LEU A 108 5.24 -5.43 5.68
N ASP A 109 5.93 -4.30 5.72
CA ASP A 109 7.33 -4.24 6.09
C ASP A 109 7.54 -4.63 7.57
N GLU A 110 8.50 -5.52 7.84
CA GLU A 110 8.75 -6.05 9.19
C GLU A 110 9.19 -4.99 10.19
N ARG A 111 9.88 -3.92 9.74
CA ARG A 111 10.27 -2.80 10.60
C ARG A 111 9.02 -2.04 11.06
N ILE A 112 8.07 -1.85 10.15
CA ILE A 112 6.79 -1.19 10.43
C ILE A 112 5.92 -2.04 11.34
N LYS A 113 5.77 -3.33 11.04
CA LYS A 113 5.02 -4.28 11.88
C LYS A 113 5.54 -4.29 13.32
N SER A 114 6.85 -4.36 13.48
CA SER A 114 7.49 -4.34 14.80
C SER A 114 7.21 -3.03 15.54
N ARG A 115 7.31 -1.89 14.84
CA ARG A 115 7.11 -0.55 15.41
C ARG A 115 5.69 -0.30 15.89
N ILE A 116 4.68 -0.78 15.17
CA ILE A 116 3.27 -0.62 15.54
C ILE A 116 2.76 -1.70 16.50
N GLY A 117 3.63 -2.63 16.92
CA GLY A 117 3.26 -3.75 17.78
C GLY A 117 2.36 -4.77 17.08
N TRP A 118 2.40 -4.82 15.75
CA TRP A 118 1.71 -5.86 14.97
C TRP A 118 2.52 -7.15 15.04
N ASP A 119 2.52 -7.75 16.23
CA ASP A 119 3.18 -9.02 16.50
C ASP A 119 2.34 -10.13 15.86
N ILE A 120 2.70 -10.53 14.62
CA ILE A 120 2.11 -11.68 13.93
C ILE A 120 2.64 -12.94 14.62
N LYS A 121 2.18 -13.19 15.84
CA LYS A 121 2.41 -14.47 16.52
C LYS A 121 1.64 -15.55 15.76
N SER A 122 2.21 -16.76 15.70
CA SER A 122 1.50 -17.93 15.21
C SER A 122 0.15 -18.04 15.94
N PRO A 123 -0.99 -18.20 15.23
CA PRO A 123 -2.32 -18.17 15.84
C PRO A 123 -2.49 -19.12 17.03
N GLN A 124 -1.76 -20.24 17.02
CA GLN A 124 -1.57 -21.15 18.15
C GLN A 124 -0.16 -21.76 18.09
N PRO A 125 0.46 -22.11 19.24
CA PRO A 125 -0.02 -21.91 20.62
C PRO A 125 0.27 -20.50 21.18
N LYS A 126 0.93 -19.63 20.40
CA LYS A 126 1.40 -18.30 20.84
C LYS A 126 0.42 -17.16 20.53
N GLY A 127 -0.73 -17.47 19.92
CA GLY A 127 -1.73 -16.47 19.55
C GLY A 127 -2.74 -16.25 20.66
N PHE A 128 -3.97 -15.88 20.30
CA PHE A 128 -5.01 -15.56 21.27
C PHE A 128 -5.44 -16.79 22.08
N ASP A 129 -5.73 -16.59 23.36
CA ASP A 129 -6.36 -17.62 24.18
C ASP A 129 -7.72 -17.98 23.58
N LEU A 130 -7.86 -19.23 23.15
CA LEU A 130 -9.12 -19.75 22.67
C LEU A 130 -9.89 -20.34 23.86
N PRO A 131 -11.21 -20.11 23.95
CA PRO A 131 -12.02 -20.80 24.93
C PRO A 131 -11.92 -22.32 24.70
N PRO A 132 -12.03 -23.14 25.76
CA PRO A 132 -12.06 -24.59 25.62
C PRO A 132 -13.12 -25.04 24.61
N TRP A 133 -12.82 -26.11 23.86
CA TRP A 133 -13.75 -26.69 22.91
C TRP A 133 -15.10 -26.99 23.58
N ASN A 134 -16.19 -26.43 23.03
CA ASN A 134 -17.55 -26.68 23.50
C ASN A 134 -18.22 -27.76 22.63
N PRO A 135 -18.32 -29.02 23.10
CA PRO A 135 -18.87 -30.12 22.29
C PRO A 135 -20.36 -29.94 21.97
N LYS A 136 -21.10 -29.08 22.69
CA LYS A 136 -22.52 -28.80 22.43
C LYS A 136 -22.76 -28.13 21.07
N ILE A 137 -21.74 -27.51 20.48
CA ILE A 137 -21.82 -26.92 19.13
C ILE A 137 -22.18 -27.99 18.09
N LEU A 138 -21.82 -29.26 18.33
CA LEU A 138 -22.13 -30.37 17.43
C LEU A 138 -23.53 -30.95 17.57
N ASP A 139 -24.33 -30.53 18.56
CA ASP A 139 -25.62 -31.16 18.86
C ASP A 139 -26.62 -31.03 17.70
N ASN A 140 -26.55 -29.93 16.95
CA ASN A 140 -27.38 -29.75 15.75
C ASN A 140 -26.83 -30.53 14.55
N VAL A 141 -25.51 -30.59 14.40
CA VAL A 141 -24.85 -31.32 13.30
C VAL A 141 -25.09 -32.83 13.42
N LYS A 142 -25.06 -33.38 14.64
CA LYS A 142 -25.33 -34.80 14.91
C LYS A 142 -26.76 -35.23 14.58
N LYS A 143 -27.72 -34.31 14.56
CA LYS A 143 -29.12 -34.57 14.21
C LYS A 143 -29.35 -34.63 12.70
N LEU A 144 -28.43 -34.10 11.90
CA LEU A 144 -28.53 -34.14 10.45
C LEU A 144 -28.36 -35.59 9.97
N LYS A 145 -29.26 -36.03 9.08
CA LYS A 145 -29.09 -37.32 8.41
C LYS A 145 -27.77 -37.29 7.63
N PRO A 146 -26.96 -38.35 7.66
CA PRO A 146 -25.73 -38.42 6.86
C PRO A 146 -26.06 -38.18 5.38
N PHE A 147 -25.51 -37.12 4.79
CA PHE A 147 -25.75 -36.81 3.38
C PHE A 147 -24.85 -37.64 2.44
N TRP A 148 -23.74 -38.18 2.96
CA TRP A 148 -22.73 -38.94 2.21
C TRP A 148 -22.90 -40.46 2.32
N LYS A 149 -23.88 -40.95 3.07
CA LYS A 149 -24.26 -42.37 3.07
C LYS A 149 -25.52 -42.53 2.20
N ALA A 150 -25.37 -42.27 0.91
CA ALA A 150 -26.34 -42.73 -0.07
C ALA A 150 -26.04 -44.21 -0.33
N VAL A 151 -26.92 -45.09 0.15
CA VAL A 151 -27.08 -46.46 -0.33
C VAL A 151 -28.51 -46.58 -0.81
#